data_AF-A0A7Y3AEG5-F1
#
_entry.id   AF-A0A7Y3AEG5-F1
#
_cell.length_a   1.000
_cell.length_b   1.000
_cell.length_c   1.000
_cell.angle_alpha   90.00
_cell.angle_beta   90.00
_cell.angle_gamma   90.00
#
_symmetry.space_group_name_H-M   'P 1'
#
loop_
_entity.id
_entity.type
_entity.pdbx_description
1 polymer ?
#
loop_
_entity_poly.entity_id
_entity_poly.type
_entity_poly.pdbx_seq_one_letter_code
_entity_poly.pdbx_strand_id
1 'polypeptide(L)'
;MIDHFSALSKKLVWLKPLFFITTAAAFIVLGYVVFIEEGADKDVYIIPSIIGVLWSLVCSLLLSVFPYVPPKPDKQQRFLKRLKIRLARGGYYIGSLMFCVLSTSVVWLTIRLLNVWRADF
;
A
#
# COMPACT_ATOMS: atom_id res chain seq x y z
N MET A 1 -4.52 -4.31 16.42
CA MET A 1 -3.88 -3.83 15.17
C MET A 1 -4.87 -3.65 14.03
N ILE A 2 -5.59 -4.69 13.57
CA ILE A 2 -6.54 -4.59 12.44
C ILE A 2 -7.63 -3.51 12.63
N ASP A 3 -8.11 -3.30 13.86
CA ASP A 3 -9.13 -2.29 14.16
C ASP A 3 -8.58 -0.85 14.02
N HIS A 4 -7.28 -0.63 14.27
CA HIS A 4 -6.64 0.68 14.08
C HIS A 4 -6.43 0.96 12.59
N PHE A 5 -5.91 -0.02 11.82
CA PHE A 5 -5.81 0.10 10.36
C PHE A 5 -7.18 0.31 9.71
N SER A 6 -8.22 -0.35 10.20
CA SER A 6 -9.58 -0.15 9.70
C SER A 6 -10.13 1.24 10.02
N ALA A 7 -9.90 1.77 11.22
CA ALA A 7 -10.34 3.12 11.58
C ALA A 7 -9.62 4.19 10.74
N LEU A 8 -8.31 4.04 10.56
CA LEU A 8 -7.46 4.95 9.77
C LEU A 8 -7.84 4.89 8.29
N SER A 9 -8.03 3.69 7.77
CA SER A 9 -8.45 3.45 6.39
C SER A 9 -9.87 3.98 6.14
N LYS A 10 -10.84 3.77 7.04
CA LYS A 10 -12.20 4.33 6.90
C LYS A 10 -12.23 5.86 6.84
N LYS A 11 -11.34 6.54 7.58
CA LYS A 11 -11.22 8.01 7.54
C LYS A 11 -10.56 8.48 6.24
N LEU A 12 -9.58 7.74 5.74
CA LEU A 12 -8.89 8.05 4.47
C LEU A 12 -9.62 7.53 3.21
N VAL A 13 -10.65 6.69 3.33
CA VAL A 13 -11.39 6.15 2.18
C VAL A 13 -11.98 7.26 1.31
N TRP A 14 -12.30 8.41 1.89
CA TRP A 14 -12.76 9.57 1.15
C TRP A 14 -11.68 10.13 0.20
N LEU A 15 -10.39 9.95 0.53
CA LEU A 15 -9.26 10.28 -0.34
C LEU A 15 -8.90 9.15 -1.34
N LYS A 16 -9.65 8.04 -1.39
CA LYS A 16 -9.42 6.96 -2.39
C LYS A 16 -9.22 7.45 -3.82
N PRO A 17 -10.07 8.32 -4.39
CA PRO A 17 -9.88 8.77 -5.77
C PRO A 17 -8.56 9.53 -5.93
N LEU A 18 -8.16 10.33 -4.93
CA LEU A 18 -6.87 11.03 -4.94
C LEU A 18 -5.68 10.06 -4.92
N PHE A 19 -5.77 9.00 -4.11
CA PHE A 19 -4.74 7.95 -4.06
C PHE A 19 -4.67 7.12 -5.35
N PHE A 20 -5.80 6.91 -6.02
CA PHE A 20 -5.83 6.26 -7.33
C PHE A 20 -5.19 7.15 -8.40
N ILE A 21 -5.50 8.44 -8.41
CA ILE A 21 -4.91 9.42 -9.34
C ILE A 21 -3.39 9.50 -9.12
N THR A 22 -2.93 9.59 -7.88
CA THR A 22 -1.49 9.62 -7.57
C THR A 22 -0.78 8.33 -7.95
N THR A 23 -1.41 7.17 -7.73
CA THR A 23 -0.85 5.89 -8.18
C THR A 23 -0.76 5.82 -9.71
N ALA A 24 -1.83 6.22 -10.42
CA ALA A 24 -1.82 6.28 -11.87
C ALA A 24 -0.74 7.25 -12.40
N ALA A 25 -0.62 8.43 -11.79
CA ALA A 25 0.43 9.39 -12.13
C ALA A 25 1.83 8.81 -11.90
N ALA A 26 2.07 8.11 -10.78
CA ALA A 26 3.35 7.47 -10.52
C ALA A 26 3.70 6.40 -11.58
N PHE A 27 2.72 5.61 -12.03
CA PHE A 27 2.91 4.66 -13.13
C PHE A 27 3.16 5.33 -14.48
N ILE A 28 2.48 6.46 -14.75
CA ILE A 28 2.70 7.25 -15.97
C ILE A 28 4.12 7.81 -15.98
N VAL A 29 4.59 8.39 -14.86
CA VAL A 29 5.95 8.92 -14.73
C VAL A 29 6.99 7.81 -14.89
N LEU A 30 6.80 6.65 -14.24
CA LEU A 30 7.70 5.52 -14.42
C LEU A 30 7.70 5.01 -15.87
N GLY A 31 6.54 4.94 -16.51
CA GLY A 31 6.42 4.60 -17.92
C GLY A 31 7.16 5.59 -18.81
N TYR A 32 6.99 6.88 -18.57
CA TYR A 32 7.69 7.94 -19.28
C TYR A 32 9.21 7.79 -19.16
N VAL A 33 9.74 7.63 -17.94
CA VAL A 33 11.19 7.45 -17.71
C VAL A 33 11.71 6.15 -18.36
N VAL A 34 10.93 5.07 -18.36
CA VAL A 34 11.37 3.80 -18.95
C VAL A 34 11.38 3.85 -20.48
N PHE A 35 10.33 4.41 -21.11
CA PHE A 35 10.11 4.34 -22.55
C PHE A 35 10.61 5.55 -23.34
N ILE A 36 10.74 6.72 -22.72
CA ILE A 36 11.04 7.99 -23.41
C ILE A 36 12.41 8.54 -23.01
N GLU A 37 12.76 8.49 -21.71
CA GLU A 37 14.07 8.99 -21.27
C GLU A 37 15.20 8.04 -21.67
N GLU A 38 16.26 8.60 -22.24
CA GLU A 38 17.49 7.93 -22.65
C GLU A 38 18.71 8.69 -22.12
N GLY A 39 19.81 7.97 -21.82
CA GLY A 39 21.04 8.57 -21.33
C GLY A 39 21.02 8.94 -19.83
N ALA A 40 21.83 9.93 -19.45
CA ALA A 40 22.12 10.24 -18.04
C ALA A 40 20.89 10.68 -17.23
N ASP A 41 19.92 11.37 -17.87
CA ASP A 41 18.69 11.80 -17.20
C ASP A 41 17.80 10.61 -16.79
N LYS A 42 17.80 9.52 -17.57
CA LYS A 42 17.11 8.28 -17.22
C LYS A 42 17.61 7.71 -15.89
N ASP A 43 18.92 7.68 -15.70
CA ASP A 43 19.55 7.11 -14.50
C ASP A 43 19.25 7.95 -13.25
N VAL A 44 19.10 9.27 -13.41
CA VAL A 44 18.72 10.18 -12.33
C VAL A 44 17.27 9.95 -11.88
N TYR A 45 16.33 9.83 -12.82
CA TYR A 45 14.89 9.81 -12.50
C TYR A 45 14.29 8.42 -12.28
N ILE A 46 14.96 7.34 -12.70
CA ILE A 46 14.42 5.98 -12.57
C ILE A 46 14.27 5.55 -11.11
N ILE A 47 15.24 5.88 -10.25
CA ILE A 47 15.23 5.49 -8.84
C ILE A 47 14.09 6.20 -8.07
N PRO A 48 13.95 7.54 -8.10
CA PRO A 48 12.82 8.23 -7.49
C PRO A 48 11.45 7.75 -8.00
N SER A 49 11.35 7.45 -9.30
CA SER A 49 10.11 6.98 -9.91
C SER A 49 9.69 5.60 -9.37
N ILE A 50 10.65 4.67 -9.22
CA ILE A 50 10.40 3.35 -8.62
C ILE A 50 9.94 3.49 -7.17
N ILE A 51 10.60 4.35 -6.39
CA ILE A 51 10.21 4.62 -4.99
C ILE A 51 8.77 5.16 -4.93
N GLY A 52 8.43 6.12 -5.80
CA GLY A 52 7.09 6.70 -5.88
C GLY A 52 6.00 5.65 -6.18
N VAL A 53 6.28 4.73 -7.10
CA VAL A 53 5.35 3.62 -7.43
C VAL A 53 5.20 2.65 -6.26
N LEU A 54 6.30 2.25 -5.61
CA LEU A 54 6.27 1.34 -4.46
C LEU A 54 5.43 1.91 -3.32
N TRP A 55 5.62 3.18 -2.97
CA TRP A 55 4.84 3.85 -1.92
C TRP A 55 3.37 4.03 -2.31
N SER A 56 3.08 4.37 -3.57
CA SER A 56 1.72 4.46 -4.09
C SER A 56 0.96 3.13 -3.99
N LEU A 57 1.63 2.01 -4.29
CA LEU A 57 1.08 0.66 -4.17
C LEU A 57 0.78 0.27 -2.71
N VAL A 58 1.71 0.55 -1.79
CA VAL A 58 1.51 0.29 -0.36
C VAL A 58 0.32 1.09 0.18
N CYS A 59 0.24 2.38 -0.15
CA CYS A 59 -0.88 3.23 0.23
C CYS A 59 -2.21 2.74 -0.35
N SER A 60 -2.21 2.34 -1.63
CA SER A 60 -3.39 1.79 -2.29
C SER A 60 -3.87 0.47 -1.69
N LEU A 61 -2.95 -0.40 -1.28
CA LEU A 61 -3.26 -1.63 -0.55
C LEU A 61 -3.91 -1.32 0.82
N LEU A 62 -3.37 -0.35 1.57
CA LEU A 62 -3.93 0.07 2.86
C LEU A 62 -5.38 0.56 2.72
N LEU A 63 -5.67 1.33 1.67
CA LEU A 63 -6.98 1.91 1.40
C LEU A 63 -7.96 0.95 0.74
N SER A 64 -7.48 -0.08 0.06
CA SER A 64 -8.34 -1.05 -0.61
C SER A 64 -8.74 -2.21 0.30
N VAL A 65 -7.80 -2.70 1.12
CA VAL A 65 -8.00 -3.91 1.92
C VAL A 65 -8.64 -3.61 3.28
N PHE A 66 -8.11 -2.66 4.05
CA PHE A 66 -8.52 -2.44 5.44
C PHE A 66 -9.87 -1.73 5.71
N PRO A 67 -10.55 -1.05 4.76
CA PRO A 67 -11.89 -0.50 5.02
C PRO A 67 -12.95 -1.57 5.25
N TYR A 68 -12.79 -2.72 4.61
CA TYR A 68 -13.78 -3.80 4.57
C TYR A 68 -13.66 -4.78 5.74
N VAL A 69 -12.87 -4.45 6.76
CA VAL A 69 -12.72 -5.29 7.96
C VAL A 69 -14.08 -5.40 8.66
N PRO A 70 -14.61 -6.62 8.85
CA PRO A 70 -15.93 -6.81 9.42
C PRO A 70 -15.99 -6.35 10.88
N PRO A 71 -17.10 -5.70 11.29
CA PRO A 71 -17.29 -5.21 12.65
C PRO A 71 -17.28 -6.37 13.66
N LYS A 72 -17.00 -6.05 14.93
CA LYS A 72 -16.99 -7.03 16.02
C LYS A 72 -18.37 -7.69 16.10
N PRO A 73 -18.45 -9.03 16.28
CA PRO A 73 -19.73 -9.73 16.34
C PRO A 73 -20.53 -9.28 17.57
N ASP A 74 -21.77 -8.87 17.33
CA ASP A 74 -22.68 -8.43 18.38
C ASP A 74 -23.18 -9.62 19.24
N LYS A 75 -23.45 -9.37 20.52
CA LYS A 75 -23.79 -10.42 21.49
C LYS A 75 -25.08 -11.16 21.13
N GLN A 76 -25.99 -10.54 20.38
CA GLN A 76 -27.28 -11.12 19.96
C GLN A 76 -27.24 -12.00 18.69
N GLN A 77 -26.10 -12.15 18.00
CA GLN A 77 -26.07 -12.90 16.72
C GLN A 77 -25.83 -14.42 16.88
N ARG A 78 -26.55 -15.22 16.06
CA ARG A 78 -26.44 -16.70 15.94
C ARG A 78 -24.98 -17.16 15.85
N PHE A 79 -24.64 -18.27 16.54
CA PHE A 79 -23.30 -18.86 16.60
C PHE A 79 -22.62 -19.04 15.23
N LEU A 80 -23.35 -19.43 14.19
CA LEU A 80 -22.84 -19.56 12.81
C LEU A 80 -22.37 -18.23 12.20
N LYS A 81 -23.10 -17.13 12.45
CA LYS A 81 -22.68 -15.78 12.01
C LYS A 81 -21.42 -15.34 12.74
N ARG A 82 -21.29 -15.66 14.03
CA ARG A 82 -20.06 -15.38 14.80
C ARG A 82 -18.85 -16.12 14.24
N LEU A 83 -18.99 -17.40 13.87
CA LEU A 83 -17.89 -18.19 13.34
C LEU A 83 -17.42 -17.66 11.97
N LYS A 84 -18.36 -17.32 11.08
CA LYS A 84 -18.06 -16.71 9.77
C LYS A 84 -17.32 -15.39 9.90
N ILE A 85 -17.73 -14.52 10.84
CA ILE A 85 -17.05 -13.24 11.13
C ILE A 85 -15.64 -13.48 11.68
N ARG A 86 -15.45 -14.49 12.54
CA ARG A 86 -14.14 -14.87 13.09
C ARG A 86 -13.18 -15.36 12.00
N LEU A 87 -13.66 -16.22 11.11
CA LEU A 87 -12.90 -16.71 9.95
C LEU A 87 -12.52 -15.58 9.00
N ALA A 88 -13.46 -14.70 8.66
CA ALA A 88 -13.18 -13.53 7.84
C ALA A 88 -12.12 -12.62 8.49
N ARG A 89 -12.24 -12.36 9.81
CA ARG A 89 -11.21 -11.62 10.56
C ARG A 89 -9.84 -12.32 10.54
N GLY A 90 -9.81 -13.65 10.58
CA GLY A 90 -8.56 -14.43 10.45
C GLY A 90 -7.83 -14.14 9.14
N GLY A 91 -8.55 -14.11 8.02
CA GLY A 91 -7.97 -13.73 6.72
C GLY A 91 -7.40 -12.30 6.73
N TYR A 92 -8.12 -11.35 7.33
CA TYR A 92 -7.61 -9.98 7.49
C TYR A 92 -6.38 -9.87 8.41
N TYR A 93 -6.22 -10.75 9.40
CA TYR A 93 -5.00 -10.81 10.20
C TYR A 93 -3.81 -11.24 9.36
N ILE A 94 -3.94 -12.29 8.55
CA ILE A 94 -2.90 -12.74 7.63
C ILE A 94 -2.57 -11.62 6.64
N GLY A 95 -3.59 -10.99 6.05
CA GLY A 95 -3.41 -9.84 5.15
C GLY A 95 -2.70 -8.66 5.82
N SER A 96 -2.99 -8.39 7.10
CA SER A 96 -2.31 -7.33 7.86
C SER A 96 -0.84 -7.64 8.13
N LEU A 97 -0.52 -8.92 8.34
CA LEU A 97 0.84 -9.38 8.59
C LEU A 97 1.66 -9.31 7.29
N MET A 98 1.07 -9.77 6.17
CA MET A 98 1.66 -9.60 4.84
C MET A 98 1.87 -8.12 4.49
N PHE A 99 0.90 -7.26 4.78
CA PHE A 99 1.03 -5.82 4.58
C PHE A 99 2.19 -5.22 5.40
N CYS A 100 2.33 -5.63 6.67
CA CYS A 100 3.47 -5.21 7.50
C CYS A 100 4.80 -5.60 6.86
N VAL A 101 4.95 -6.87 6.46
CA VAL A 101 6.17 -7.37 5.79
C VAL A 101 6.43 -6.58 4.51
N LEU A 102 5.40 -6.35 3.69
CA LEU A 102 5.51 -5.63 2.42
C LEU A 102 5.92 -4.17 2.63
N SER A 103 5.32 -3.50 3.63
CA SER A 103 5.66 -2.13 4.00
C SER A 103 7.10 -2.03 4.52
N THR A 104 7.54 -2.95 5.38
CA THR A 104 8.93 -3.00 5.84
C THR A 104 9.91 -3.23 4.68
N SER A 105 9.58 -4.13 3.75
CA SER A 105 10.37 -4.35 2.55
C SER A 105 10.47 -3.10 1.67
N VAL A 106 9.38 -2.34 1.52
CA VAL A 106 9.39 -1.07 0.76
C VAL A 106 10.23 -0.02 1.45
N VAL A 107 10.17 0.10 2.78
CA VAL A 107 11.05 1.02 3.54
C VAL A 107 12.51 0.63 3.34
N TRP A 108 12.83 -0.66 3.46
CA TRP A 108 14.19 -1.17 3.24
C TRP A 108 14.69 -0.88 1.83
N LEU A 109 13.87 -1.17 0.81
CA LEU A 109 14.19 -0.88 -0.60
C LEU A 109 14.37 0.62 -0.84
N THR A 110 13.53 1.46 -0.24
CA THR A 110 13.63 2.92 -0.35
C THR A 110 14.98 3.40 0.17
N ILE A 111 15.40 2.95 1.36
CA ILE A 111 16.70 3.32 1.95
C ILE A 111 17.84 2.85 1.05
N ARG A 112 17.79 1.60 0.56
CA ARG A 112 18.84 1.03 -0.29
C ARG A 112 18.95 1.78 -1.62
N LEU A 113 17.81 2.06 -2.26
CA LEU A 113 17.74 2.77 -3.54
C LEU A 113 18.18 4.23 -3.40
N LEU A 114 17.75 4.93 -2.35
CA LEU A 114 18.19 6.29 -2.08
C LEU A 114 19.69 6.37 -1.77
N ASN A 115 20.25 5.37 -1.08
CA ASN A 115 21.68 5.32 -0.83
C ASN A 115 22.50 5.14 -2.10
N VAL A 116 22.03 4.30 -3.04
CA VAL A 116 22.67 4.14 -4.36
C VAL A 116 22.56 5.45 -5.14
N TRP A 117 21.35 6.02 -5.23
CA TRP A 117 21.11 7.27 -5.93
C TRP A 117 21.98 8.41 -5.41
N ARG A 118 22.13 8.54 -4.08
CA ARG A 118 23.02 9.51 -3.44
C ARG A 118 24.52 9.26 -3.61
N ALA A 119 24.91 8.03 -3.94
CA ALA A 119 26.30 7.69 -4.17
C ALA A 119 26.72 8.01 -5.61
N ASP A 120 25.77 7.88 -6.55
CA ASP A 120 25.98 8.10 -7.97
C ASP A 120 25.67 9.55 -8.41
N PHE A 121 24.85 10.31 -7.66
CA PHE A 121 24.45 11.70 -7.92
C PHE A 121 24.51 12.58 -6.67
#